data_AF-A0A432YAN0-F1
#
_entry.id   AF-A0A432YAN0-F1
#
_cell.length_a   1.000
_cell.length_b   1.000
_cell.length_c   1.000
_cell.angle_alpha   90.00
_cell.angle_beta   90.00
_cell.angle_gamma   90.00
#
_symmetry.space_group_name_H-M   'P 1'
#
loop_
_entity.id
_entity.type
_entity.pdbx_description
1 polymer ?
#
loop_
_entity_poly.entity_id
_entity_poly.type
_entity_poly.pdbx_seq_one_letter_code
_entity_poly.pdbx_strand_id
1 'polypeptide(L)'
;MTENIFNKSQQKALAALGLPLWKLRASVAEAQENLATENPVAQNSEAGVSHCYRLGPWLLLFTERLPVKHPQWLVDIALALGQASSSAIAEVPSASKEQWDSAFIVTFNVDIQDTIPASMKAKIWNQIQNQLS
;
A
#
# COMPACT_ATOMS: atom_id res chain seq x y z
N MET A 1 -8.37 -22.42 -21.12
CA MET A 1 -7.33 -23.45 -20.92
C MET A 1 -5.99 -22.75 -21.04
N THR A 2 -5.36 -22.39 -19.92
CA THR A 2 -4.09 -21.64 -19.91
C THR A 2 -2.92 -22.61 -19.97
N GLU A 3 -2.27 -22.67 -21.14
CA GLU A 3 -1.07 -23.47 -21.36
C GLU A 3 0.07 -22.99 -20.45
N ASN A 4 0.73 -23.94 -19.80
CA ASN A 4 1.85 -23.68 -18.89
C ASN A 4 3.06 -23.24 -19.72
N ILE A 5 3.38 -21.93 -19.72
CA ILE A 5 4.41 -21.30 -20.58
C ILE A 5 5.84 -21.72 -20.22
N PHE A 6 6.06 -22.36 -19.06
CA PHE A 6 7.39 -22.70 -18.55
C PHE A 6 7.62 -24.20 -18.40
N ASN A 7 8.77 -24.68 -18.88
CA ASN A 7 9.18 -26.07 -18.71
C ASN A 7 9.79 -26.33 -17.31
N LYS A 8 9.92 -27.62 -16.93
CA LYS A 8 10.38 -28.02 -15.58
C LYS A 8 11.77 -27.49 -15.21
N SER A 9 12.67 -27.32 -16.18
CA SER A 9 14.03 -26.82 -15.92
C SER A 9 14.00 -25.33 -15.61
N GLN A 10 13.23 -24.55 -16.38
CA GLN A 10 13.03 -23.12 -16.17
C GLN A 10 12.37 -22.82 -14.82
N GLN A 11 11.38 -23.62 -14.41
CA GLN A 11 10.74 -23.49 -13.10
C GLN A 11 11.75 -23.67 -11.94
N LYS A 12 12.65 -24.67 -12.03
CA LYS A 12 13.68 -24.90 -11.01
C LYS A 12 14.70 -23.75 -10.95
N ALA A 13 15.11 -23.22 -12.10
CA ALA A 13 16.04 -22.09 -12.15
C ALA A 13 15.42 -20.84 -11.53
N LEU A 14 14.17 -20.52 -11.85
CA LEU A 14 13.45 -19.39 -11.29
C LEU A 14 13.18 -19.55 -9.78
N ALA A 15 12.93 -20.78 -9.32
CA ALA A 15 12.81 -21.09 -7.90
C ALA A 15 14.14 -20.87 -7.15
N ALA A 16 15.27 -21.28 -7.73
CA ALA A 16 16.59 -21.06 -7.14
C ALA A 16 16.96 -19.57 -7.05
N LEU A 17 16.45 -18.77 -7.98
CA LEU A 17 16.60 -17.31 -8.00
C LEU A 17 15.60 -16.58 -7.08
N GLY A 18 14.70 -17.29 -6.40
CA GLY A 18 13.71 -16.68 -5.50
C GLY A 18 12.65 -15.83 -6.22
N LEU A 19 12.40 -16.06 -7.51
CA LEU A 19 11.42 -15.32 -8.30
C LEU A 19 10.13 -16.16 -8.46
N PRO A 20 9.10 -15.97 -7.62
CA PRO A 20 7.91 -16.82 -7.60
C PRO A 20 6.90 -16.55 -8.73
N LEU A 21 7.22 -15.66 -9.67
CA LEU A 21 6.29 -15.22 -10.74
C LEU A 21 5.86 -16.33 -11.72
N TRP A 22 6.55 -17.47 -11.74
CA TRP A 22 6.17 -18.64 -12.55
C TRP A 22 5.07 -19.50 -11.93
N LYS A 23 4.77 -19.31 -10.63
CA LYS A 23 3.58 -19.90 -10.02
C LYS A 23 2.43 -18.94 -10.27
N LEU A 24 1.40 -19.41 -10.96
CA LEU A 24 0.11 -18.72 -10.98
C LEU A 24 -0.24 -18.44 -9.52
N ARG A 25 -0.36 -17.15 -9.14
CA ARG A 25 -0.84 -16.81 -7.81
C ARG A 25 -2.24 -17.40 -7.73
N ALA A 26 -2.39 -18.45 -6.93
CA ALA A 26 -3.71 -18.95 -6.60
C ALA A 26 -4.53 -17.74 -6.20
N SER A 27 -5.64 -17.52 -6.91
CA SER A 27 -6.65 -16.56 -6.49
C SER A 27 -6.93 -16.78 -5.01
N VAL A 28 -7.20 -15.69 -4.31
CA VAL A 28 -7.31 -15.50 -2.86
C VAL A 28 -8.30 -16.46 -2.14
N ALA A 29 -8.85 -17.47 -2.81
CA ALA A 29 -9.75 -18.48 -2.27
C ALA A 29 -9.05 -19.75 -1.72
N GLU A 30 -7.79 -20.06 -2.09
CA GLU A 30 -7.17 -21.36 -1.74
C GLU A 30 -6.01 -21.26 -0.73
N ALA A 31 -5.67 -20.06 -0.27
CA ALA A 31 -4.63 -19.85 0.75
C ALA A 31 -5.08 -20.27 2.18
N GLN A 32 -6.31 -20.78 2.35
CA GLN A 32 -6.91 -21.03 3.65
C GLN A 32 -6.86 -22.50 4.12
N GLU A 33 -6.37 -23.44 3.30
CA GLU A 33 -6.45 -24.88 3.66
C GLU A 33 -5.12 -25.51 4.12
N ASN A 34 -3.96 -24.87 3.96
CA ASN A 34 -2.66 -25.49 4.29
C ASN A 34 -1.81 -24.72 5.30
N LEU A 35 -2.42 -24.18 6.35
CA LEU A 35 -1.74 -23.81 7.60
C LEU A 35 -2.59 -24.18 8.82
N ALA A 36 -2.99 -25.44 8.90
CA ALA A 36 -3.23 -26.05 10.20
C ALA A 36 -1.88 -26.46 10.77
N THR A 37 -1.28 -25.62 11.63
CA THR A 37 -0.68 -25.97 12.93
C THR A 37 -0.03 -24.70 13.51
N GLU A 38 -0.40 -24.40 14.76
CA GLU A 38 0.21 -23.46 15.72
C GLU A 38 -0.40 -22.05 15.86
N ASN A 39 -1.26 -21.96 16.90
CA ASN A 39 -1.66 -20.82 17.72
C ASN A 39 -2.59 -19.74 17.12
N PRO A 40 -3.89 -19.75 17.49
CA PRO A 40 -4.81 -18.67 17.18
C PRO A 40 -4.65 -17.58 18.24
N VAL A 41 -3.74 -16.64 18.03
CA VAL A 41 -3.92 -15.32 18.66
C VAL A 41 -4.90 -14.57 17.79
N ALA A 42 -6.13 -14.52 18.29
CA ALA A 42 -7.29 -13.90 17.68
C ALA A 42 -6.96 -12.52 17.06
N GLN A 43 -6.87 -12.48 15.73
CA GLN A 43 -7.09 -11.25 14.97
C GLN A 43 -8.60 -11.05 14.82
N ASN A 44 -9.24 -10.75 15.96
CA ASN A 44 -10.45 -9.95 15.92
C ASN A 44 -10.01 -8.50 15.72
N SER A 45 -10.38 -7.94 14.57
CA SER A 45 -11.14 -6.69 14.47
C SER A 45 -10.72 -5.86 13.25
N GLU A 46 -11.71 -5.67 12.38
CA GLU A 46 -11.98 -4.43 11.64
C GLU A 46 -11.20 -4.14 10.34
N ALA A 47 -11.94 -4.36 9.24
CA ALA A 47 -12.04 -3.48 8.09
C ALA A 47 -10.75 -2.92 7.44
N GLY A 48 -10.38 -3.56 6.33
CA GLY A 48 -9.67 -2.91 5.23
C GLY A 48 -8.15 -2.90 5.39
N VAL A 49 -7.47 -3.77 4.63
CA VAL A 49 -6.01 -3.77 4.48
C VAL A 49 -5.57 -2.36 4.07
N SER A 50 -5.07 -1.59 5.04
CA SER A 50 -4.64 -0.20 4.84
C SER A 50 -3.16 -0.19 4.47
N HIS A 51 -2.86 0.12 3.21
CA HIS A 51 -1.49 0.31 2.74
C HIS A 51 -0.96 1.64 3.28
N CYS A 52 0.14 1.58 4.03
CA CYS A 52 0.69 2.73 4.73
C CYS A 52 1.94 3.24 4.01
N TYR A 53 1.98 4.53 3.72
CA TYR A 53 3.12 5.17 3.08
C TYR A 53 3.58 6.39 3.87
N ARG A 54 4.87 6.47 4.09
CA ARG A 54 5.51 7.62 4.73
C ARG A 54 5.89 8.65 3.68
N LEU A 55 5.61 9.92 4.00
CA LEU A 55 6.03 11.08 3.25
C LEU A 55 6.54 12.15 4.23
N GLY A 56 7.85 12.14 4.50
CA GLY A 56 8.44 12.98 5.55
C GLY A 56 7.86 12.67 6.94
N PRO A 57 7.21 13.63 7.63
CA PRO A 57 6.49 13.40 8.88
C PRO A 57 5.08 12.84 8.68
N TRP A 58 4.54 12.89 7.46
CA TRP A 58 3.17 12.49 7.16
C TRP A 58 3.06 10.98 6.92
N LEU A 59 1.94 10.41 7.36
CA LEU A 59 1.54 9.03 7.08
C LEU A 59 0.29 9.04 6.19
N LEU A 60 0.41 8.47 5.00
CA LEU A 60 -0.66 8.34 4.03
C LEU A 60 -1.21 6.92 4.09
N LEU A 61 -2.51 6.77 4.30
CA LEU A 61 -3.19 5.47 4.37
C LEU A 61 -4.07 5.30 3.14
N PHE A 62 -3.91 4.21 2.41
CA PHE A 62 -4.69 3.89 1.22
C PHE A 62 -5.41 2.56 1.36
N THR A 63 -6.58 2.44 0.73
CA THR A 63 -7.29 1.17 0.59
C THR A 63 -6.60 0.22 -0.39
N GLU A 64 -5.81 0.74 -1.33
CA GLU A 64 -5.09 -0.03 -2.34
C GLU A 64 -3.61 0.31 -2.40
N ARG A 65 -2.82 -0.53 -3.07
CA ARG A 65 -1.41 -0.24 -3.31
C ARG A 65 -1.26 0.89 -4.32
N LEU A 66 -0.33 1.80 -4.04
CA LEU A 66 -0.01 2.87 -4.98
C LEU A 66 0.65 2.28 -6.24
N PRO A 67 0.29 2.79 -7.43
CA PRO A 67 0.97 2.40 -8.66
C PRO A 67 2.44 2.84 -8.64
N VAL A 68 3.29 2.06 -9.32
CA VAL A 68 4.74 2.34 -9.44
C VAL A 68 4.99 3.71 -10.05
N LYS A 69 4.14 4.11 -11.00
CA LYS A 69 4.10 5.48 -11.50
C LYS A 69 3.14 6.27 -10.62
N HIS A 70 3.70 7.09 -9.74
CA HIS A 70 2.89 7.94 -8.88
C HIS A 70 2.04 8.91 -9.71
N PRO A 71 0.75 9.05 -9.40
CA PRO A 71 -0.12 9.99 -10.10
C PRO A 71 0.29 11.43 -9.80
N GLN A 72 0.02 12.34 -10.75
CA GLN A 72 0.47 13.74 -10.67
C GLN A 72 0.01 14.45 -9.40
N TRP A 73 -1.22 14.19 -8.95
CA TRP A 73 -1.76 14.79 -7.73
C TRP A 73 -0.94 14.42 -6.49
N LEU A 74 -0.34 13.21 -6.46
CA LEU A 74 0.45 12.74 -5.32
C LEU A 74 1.82 13.41 -5.31
N VAL A 75 2.36 13.71 -6.50
CA VAL A 75 3.55 14.56 -6.65
C VAL A 75 3.26 15.97 -6.13
N ASP A 76 2.11 16.55 -6.50
CA ASP A 76 1.72 17.89 -6.04
C ASP A 76 1.54 17.95 -4.52
N ILE A 77 1.01 16.89 -3.90
CA ILE A 77 0.93 16.78 -2.43
C ILE A 77 2.32 16.67 -1.81
N ALA A 78 3.22 15.86 -2.36
CA ALA A 78 4.59 15.77 -1.89
C ALA A 78 5.28 17.14 -1.91
N LEU A 79 5.10 17.90 -2.99
CA LEU A 79 5.62 19.27 -3.12
C LEU A 79 4.99 20.22 -2.09
N ALA A 80 3.67 20.18 -1.90
CA ALA A 80 2.98 20.99 -0.91
C ALA A 80 3.46 20.72 0.53
N LEU A 81 3.88 19.48 0.81
CA LEU A 81 4.43 19.05 2.09
C LEU A 81 5.95 19.28 2.21
N GLY A 82 6.54 20.02 1.27
CA GLY A 82 7.97 20.39 1.29
C GLY A 82 8.92 19.27 0.89
N GLN A 83 8.43 18.19 0.26
CA GLN A 83 9.27 17.12 -0.28
C GLN A 83 9.60 17.41 -1.75
N ALA A 84 10.87 17.29 -2.12
CA ALA A 84 11.34 17.64 -3.47
C ALA A 84 10.84 16.68 -4.56
N SER A 85 10.39 15.47 -4.20
CA SER A 85 10.01 14.43 -5.16
C SER A 85 9.09 13.38 -4.55
N SER A 86 8.25 12.77 -5.40
CA SER A 86 7.39 11.63 -5.03
C SER A 86 8.18 10.35 -4.70
N SER A 87 9.46 10.29 -5.07
CA SER A 87 10.39 9.22 -4.64
C SER A 87 10.65 9.20 -3.14
N ALA A 88 10.25 10.25 -2.41
CA ALA A 88 10.29 10.29 -0.95
C ALA A 88 9.18 9.43 -0.30
N ILE A 89 8.23 8.93 -1.09
CA ILE A 89 7.15 8.06 -0.62
C ILE A 89 7.70 6.65 -0.43
N ALA A 90 7.67 6.17 0.81
CA ALA A 90 8.11 4.82 1.16
C ALA A 90 6.97 4.04 1.80
N GLU A 91 6.75 2.79 1.37
CA GLU A 91 5.81 1.89 2.04
C GLU A 91 6.36 1.51 3.42
N VAL A 92 5.49 1.53 4.43
CA VAL A 92 5.82 1.26 5.82
C VAL A 92 4.88 0.18 6.36
N PRO A 93 5.33 -0.73 7.25
CA PRO A 93 4.45 -1.72 7.86
C PRO A 93 3.30 -1.06 8.60
N SER A 94 2.09 -1.60 8.45
CA SER A 94 0.86 -1.06 9.06
C SER A 94 0.92 -0.96 10.60
N ALA A 95 1.75 -1.79 11.25
CA ALA A 95 2.03 -1.72 12.68
C ALA A 95 2.63 -0.36 13.12
N SER A 96 3.26 0.37 12.18
CA SER A 96 3.87 1.67 12.48
C SER A 96 2.83 2.76 12.68
N LYS A 97 1.57 2.56 12.25
CA LYS A 97 0.48 3.53 12.42
C LYS A 97 0.29 3.97 13.87
N GLU A 98 0.47 3.05 14.83
CA GLU A 98 0.28 3.32 16.27
C GLU A 98 1.32 4.30 16.84
N GLN A 99 2.47 4.43 16.19
CA GLN A 99 3.56 5.32 16.62
C GLN A 99 3.48 6.71 16.00
N TRP A 100 2.56 6.93 15.05
CA TRP A 100 2.40 8.20 14.36
C TRP A 100 1.40 9.10 15.09
N ASP A 101 1.71 10.40 15.11
CA ASP A 101 0.75 11.40 15.58
C ASP A 101 -0.42 11.50 14.57
N SER A 102 -1.62 11.31 15.10
CA SER A 102 -2.91 11.44 14.41
C SER A 102 -3.05 12.72 13.57
N ALA A 103 -2.41 13.81 13.98
CA ALA A 103 -2.42 15.08 13.26
C ALA A 103 -1.79 14.98 11.85
N PHE A 104 -0.82 14.07 11.70
CA PHE A 104 -0.05 13.85 10.46
C PHE A 104 -0.51 12.61 9.68
N ILE A 105 -1.65 12.04 10.05
CA ILE A 105 -2.24 10.89 9.34
C ILE A 105 -3.29 11.40 8.35
N VAL A 106 -3.13 11.01 7.08
CA VAL A 106 -4.09 11.30 6.01
C VAL A 106 -4.63 9.98 5.47
N THR A 107 -5.94 9.79 5.58
CA THR A 107 -6.61 8.56 5.13
C THR A 107 -7.35 8.77 3.81
N PHE A 108 -7.02 7.94 2.83
CA PHE A 108 -7.64 7.85 1.52
C PHE A 108 -8.58 6.64 1.49
N ASN A 109 -9.86 6.88 1.75
CA ASN A 109 -10.91 5.84 1.82
C ASN A 109 -11.56 5.52 0.47
N VAL A 110 -11.04 6.06 -0.63
CA VAL A 110 -11.59 5.90 -1.97
C VAL A 110 -10.49 5.30 -2.84
N ASP A 111 -10.89 4.51 -3.83
CA ASP A 111 -10.00 4.04 -4.87
C ASP A 111 -9.50 5.24 -5.70
N ILE A 112 -8.35 5.76 -5.29
CA ILE A 112 -7.73 6.98 -5.82
C ILE A 112 -6.43 6.54 -6.49
N GLN A 113 -6.56 5.88 -7.63
CA GLN A 113 -5.42 5.56 -8.47
C GLN A 113 -5.03 6.77 -9.35
N ASP A 114 -6.01 7.44 -9.97
CA ASP A 114 -5.74 8.47 -10.97
C ASP A 114 -6.18 9.89 -10.56
N THR A 115 -7.30 10.03 -9.83
CA THR A 115 -7.88 11.35 -9.51
C THR A 115 -8.42 11.44 -8.10
N ILE A 116 -8.05 12.52 -7.38
CA ILE A 116 -8.63 12.87 -6.09
C ILE A 116 -9.90 13.72 -6.28
N PRO A 117 -11.02 13.38 -5.63
CA PRO A 117 -12.19 14.26 -5.56
C PRO A 117 -11.88 15.62 -4.93
N ALA A 118 -12.42 16.70 -5.49
CA ALA A 118 -12.16 18.07 -4.99
C ALA A 118 -12.48 18.26 -3.49
N SER A 119 -13.52 17.60 -2.99
CA SER A 119 -13.90 17.60 -1.57
C SER A 119 -12.83 16.99 -0.67
N MET A 120 -12.15 15.95 -1.15
CA MET A 120 -11.05 15.29 -0.44
C MET A 120 -9.80 16.17 -0.45
N LYS A 121 -9.49 16.79 -1.60
CA LYS A 121 -8.38 17.75 -1.71
C LYS A 121 -8.55 18.92 -0.74
N ALA A 122 -9.76 19.48 -0.63
CA ALA A 122 -10.05 20.56 0.31
C ALA A 122 -9.84 20.14 1.77
N LYS A 123 -10.26 18.93 2.13
CA LYS A 123 -10.04 18.37 3.48
C LYS A 123 -8.56 18.22 3.80
N ILE A 124 -7.79 17.62 2.89
CA ILE A 124 -6.34 17.43 3.04
C ILE A 124 -5.65 18.80 3.18
N TRP A 125 -6.03 19.77 2.34
CA TRP A 125 -5.46 21.11 2.40
C TRP A 125 -5.72 21.81 3.74
N ASN A 126 -6.95 21.74 4.25
CA ASN A 126 -7.28 22.30 5.57
C ASN A 126 -6.48 21.62 6.69
N GLN A 127 -6.30 20.30 6.62
CA GLN A 127 -5.49 19.57 7.60
C GLN A 127 -4.02 20.01 7.56
N ILE A 128 -3.45 20.17 6.37
CA ILE A 128 -2.08 20.66 6.19
C ILE A 128 -1.94 22.09 6.72
N GLN A 129 -2.87 22.99 6.40
CA GLN A 129 -2.83 24.38 6.89
C GLN A 129 -2.90 24.45 8.42
N ASN A 130 -3.74 23.63 9.06
CA ASN A 130 -3.85 23.60 10.52
C ASN A 130 -2.58 23.12 11.22
N GLN A 131 -1.71 22.36 10.53
CA GLN A 131 -0.45 21.85 11.07
C GLN A 131 0.77 22.71 10.73
N LEU A 132 0.63 23.64 9.77
CA LEU A 132 1.67 24.60 9.38
C LEU A 132 1.53 25.96 10.07
N SER A 133 0.42 26.19 10.79
CA SER A 133 0.13 27.44 11.51
C SER A 133 0.59 27.39 12.96
#